data_AF-A0A349K4L0-F1
#
_entry.id   AF-A0A349K4L0-F1
#
_cell.length_a   1.000
_cell.length_b   1.000
_cell.length_c   1.000
_cell.angle_alpha   90.00
_cell.angle_beta   90.00
_cell.angle_gamma   90.00
#
_symmetry.space_group_name_H-M   'P 1'
#
loop_
_entity.id
_entity.type
_entity.pdbx_description
1 polymer ?
#
loop_
_entity_poly.entity_id
_entity_poly.type
_entity_poly.pdbx_seq_one_letter_code
_entity_poly.pdbx_strand_id
1 'polypeptide(L)'
;GTSTDHAAWFDPVFVNAAGRKVQLKSLKWKSAKSGWGRIGFGVSAAGSALKTHDGKSAPAGLGTHAESLIIYDVPKGAVRFQATGGLASTSQRGTVQFIVNDSRPASGAGRMSKEGDHAAPNPQILLPHVAVKALVDLKATEACLSAVNTEQSKGALWALRLMHDPKGVRGLMDRYSSSRTNGARLGILTALLRLYHKELPYDGSWWWGTRPDTHGPYYKYGTWEESEKIRLFVHEAFQSGDLALRSALVRAVSRHRVGFKGINDTVAAKIPIKPADPTVDLASIAAKKGQIGKMSIEDVLLILKKAKGDEAKGREVFSRQGCIVCHTTEKGQPLKGPFMGQVGAVLSPEQIAESILKPNASISQGFATVQVTTRDKKAYVGFVTAQSAEAIEIRDIAGKASRVKVDNIKERKELEISMMPAGLADALSIEEFASLVAFLASQKG
;
A
#
# COMPACT_ATOMS: atom_id res chain seq x y z
N GLY A 1 4.84 14.29 10.24
CA GLY A 1 6.20 13.73 10.38
C GLY A 1 6.25 12.70 11.50
N THR A 2 7.39 12.04 11.74
CA THR A 2 7.60 11.26 12.97
C THR A 2 7.98 12.17 14.14
N SER A 3 7.89 11.72 15.39
CA SER A 3 8.35 12.51 16.55
C SER A 3 9.85 12.84 16.54
N THR A 4 10.65 12.28 15.62
CA THR A 4 12.10 12.51 15.53
C THR A 4 12.51 13.59 14.51
N ASP A 5 11.56 14.19 13.80
CA ASP A 5 11.82 15.12 12.70
C ASP A 5 12.13 16.55 13.20
N HIS A 6 13.22 16.72 13.94
CA HIS A 6 13.58 18.01 14.54
C HIS A 6 14.24 18.93 13.50
N ALA A 7 13.51 19.95 13.08
CA ALA A 7 13.89 20.90 12.04
C ALA A 7 14.38 22.22 12.66
N ALA A 8 15.10 23.01 11.86
CA ALA A 8 15.41 24.38 12.21
C ALA A 8 15.62 25.25 10.97
N TRP A 9 15.25 26.52 11.13
CA TRP A 9 15.70 27.59 10.24
C TRP A 9 16.95 28.21 10.86
N PHE A 10 18.12 27.91 10.30
CA PHE A 10 19.39 28.51 10.69
C PHE A 10 19.56 29.88 10.02
N ASP A 11 20.10 30.85 10.76
CA ASP A 11 20.34 32.24 10.34
C ASP A 11 19.20 32.95 9.57
N PRO A 12 17.93 32.86 10.01
CA PRO A 12 16.80 33.45 9.29
C PRO A 12 16.78 34.98 9.40
N VAL A 13 16.74 35.66 8.25
CA VAL A 13 16.72 37.12 8.12
C VAL A 13 15.76 37.58 7.01
N PHE A 14 15.15 38.75 7.20
CA PHE A 14 14.59 39.54 6.11
C PHE A 14 15.65 40.51 5.57
N VAL A 15 15.64 40.77 4.27
CA VAL A 15 16.55 41.70 3.60
C VAL A 15 15.72 42.76 2.86
N ASN A 16 16.05 44.04 3.05
CA ASN A 16 15.43 45.14 2.31
C ASN A 16 16.15 45.40 0.97
N ALA A 17 15.58 46.30 0.14
CA ALA A 17 16.16 46.65 -1.16
C ALA A 17 17.60 47.22 -1.07
N ALA A 18 17.95 47.85 0.05
CA ALA A 18 19.30 48.37 0.33
C ALA A 18 20.26 47.33 0.95
N GLY A 19 19.90 46.05 0.96
CA GLY A 19 20.74 44.97 1.51
C GLY A 19 20.80 44.87 3.03
N ARG A 20 20.14 45.77 3.77
CA ARG A 20 20.09 45.74 5.25
C ARG A 20 19.29 44.53 5.72
N LYS A 21 19.89 43.76 6.63
CA LYS A 21 19.30 42.53 7.20
C LYS A 21 18.58 42.83 8.53
N VAL A 22 17.39 42.28 8.68
CA VAL A 22 16.62 42.24 9.93
C VAL A 22 16.54 40.78 10.37
N GLN A 23 17.06 40.45 11.55
CA GLN A 23 17.04 39.06 12.04
C GLN A 23 15.62 38.64 12.41
N LEU A 24 15.20 37.42 12.05
CA LEU A 24 13.89 36.91 12.43
C LEU A 24 13.73 36.82 13.97
N LYS A 25 14.85 36.64 14.69
CA LYS A 25 14.93 36.67 16.17
C LYS A 25 14.55 38.02 16.79
N SER A 26 14.69 39.14 16.06
CA SER A 26 14.26 40.46 16.55
C SER A 26 12.77 40.74 16.27
N LEU A 27 12.06 39.81 15.63
CA LEU A 27 10.65 39.93 15.29
C LEU A 27 9.82 38.98 16.18
N LYS A 28 8.62 39.42 16.56
CA LYS A 28 7.64 38.56 17.24
C LYS A 28 6.81 37.83 16.18
N TRP A 29 6.68 36.51 16.29
CA TRP A 29 5.76 35.76 15.44
C TRP A 29 4.30 36.14 15.76
N LYS A 30 3.45 36.10 14.74
CA LYS A 30 1.99 36.28 14.84
C LYS A 30 1.32 35.00 15.33
N SER A 31 1.80 33.85 14.87
CA SER A 31 1.44 32.54 15.40
C SER A 31 2.52 31.52 15.10
N ALA A 32 2.78 30.59 16.01
CA ALA A 32 3.69 29.46 15.80
C ALA A 32 3.03 28.16 16.29
N LYS A 33 2.99 27.13 15.45
CA LYS A 33 2.41 25.82 15.72
C LYS A 33 3.38 24.71 15.30
N SER A 34 3.49 23.66 16.11
CA SER A 34 4.41 22.54 15.93
C SER A 34 3.68 21.25 16.29
N GLY A 35 3.66 20.25 15.40
CA GLY A 35 3.03 18.95 15.64
C GLY A 35 3.65 18.20 16.82
N TRP A 36 4.93 18.46 17.11
CA TRP A 36 5.64 17.94 18.28
C TRP A 36 6.64 18.97 18.84
N GLY A 37 7.00 18.84 20.11
CA GLY A 37 8.07 19.61 20.74
C GLY A 37 7.79 21.12 20.92
N ARG A 38 8.85 21.90 21.12
CA ARG A 38 8.79 23.37 21.32
C ARG A 38 9.35 24.12 20.11
N ILE A 39 8.82 25.31 19.85
CA ILE A 39 9.40 26.28 18.91
C ILE A 39 10.18 27.31 19.70
N GLY A 40 11.41 27.65 19.27
CA GLY A 40 12.17 28.72 19.90
C GLY A 40 13.50 29.02 19.23
N PHE A 41 14.03 30.22 19.50
CA PHE A 41 15.36 30.62 19.03
C PHE A 41 16.46 30.03 19.92
N GLY A 42 17.48 29.43 19.31
CA GLY A 42 18.60 28.81 20.02
C GLY A 42 18.25 27.52 20.77
N VAL A 43 17.05 26.98 20.59
CA VAL A 43 16.60 25.68 21.14
C VAL A 43 16.02 24.81 20.03
N SER A 44 16.23 23.49 20.12
CA SER A 44 15.63 22.51 19.20
C SER A 44 14.23 22.08 19.65
N ALA A 45 13.50 21.33 18.81
CA ALA A 45 12.17 20.80 19.16
C ALA A 45 12.14 20.02 20.49
N ALA A 46 13.21 19.27 20.80
CA ALA A 46 13.39 18.53 22.03
C ALA A 46 13.76 19.39 23.26
N GLY A 47 13.91 20.71 23.11
CA GLY A 47 14.27 21.64 24.19
C GLY A 47 15.77 21.79 24.46
N SER A 48 16.63 20.94 23.89
CA SER A 48 18.10 21.09 23.97
C SER A 48 18.58 22.32 23.17
N ALA A 49 19.77 22.84 23.49
CA ALA A 49 20.43 23.91 22.74
C ALA A 49 20.50 23.60 21.24
N LEU A 50 20.13 24.56 20.40
CA LEU A 50 20.07 24.36 18.95
C LEU A 50 21.46 24.27 18.35
N LYS A 51 21.72 23.15 17.67
CA LYS A 51 22.91 22.90 16.86
C LYS A 51 22.47 22.40 15.49
N THR A 52 23.27 22.67 14.46
CA THR A 52 23.14 21.96 13.16
C THR A 52 23.35 20.47 13.38
N HIS A 53 22.92 19.63 12.42
CA HIS A 53 23.21 18.20 12.42
C HIS A 53 24.67 17.88 12.78
N ASP A 54 25.61 18.64 12.22
CA ASP A 54 27.07 18.48 12.40
C ASP A 54 27.60 19.11 13.71
N GLY A 55 26.71 19.40 14.67
CA GLY A 55 27.06 19.84 16.02
C GLY A 55 27.38 21.33 16.18
N LYS A 56 27.39 22.13 15.12
CA LYS A 56 27.68 23.58 15.18
C LYS A 56 26.57 24.33 15.90
N SER A 57 26.92 25.10 16.94
CA SER A 57 25.96 25.90 17.72
C SER A 57 25.27 26.97 16.86
N ALA A 58 23.94 27.11 17.01
CA ALA A 58 23.11 28.04 16.24
C ALA A 58 22.15 28.86 17.14
N PRO A 59 22.66 29.75 18.01
CA PRO A 59 21.84 30.52 18.97
C PRO A 59 20.92 31.57 18.32
N ALA A 60 21.08 31.83 17.01
CA ALA A 60 20.21 32.68 16.21
C ALA A 60 19.19 31.89 15.36
N GLY A 61 19.34 30.57 15.24
CA GLY A 61 18.42 29.72 14.50
C GLY A 61 17.10 29.50 15.25
N LEU A 62 16.02 29.26 14.51
CA LEU A 62 14.68 28.97 15.01
C LEU A 62 14.42 27.46 14.89
N GLY A 63 14.48 26.73 16.00
CA GLY A 63 14.16 25.30 16.04
C GLY A 63 12.66 25.05 16.11
N THR A 64 12.23 23.96 15.48
CA THR A 64 10.83 23.53 15.37
C THR A 64 10.73 22.04 14.98
N HIS A 65 9.53 21.48 14.87
CA HIS A 65 9.32 20.17 14.27
C HIS A 65 8.99 20.29 12.78
N ALA A 66 9.27 19.26 11.98
CA ALA A 66 9.01 19.28 10.54
C ALA A 66 7.53 19.52 10.20
N GLU A 67 6.59 19.11 11.06
CA GLU A 67 5.17 19.42 10.93
C GLU A 67 4.86 20.72 11.67
N SER A 68 5.25 21.87 11.11
CA SER A 68 5.04 23.17 11.75
C SER A 68 4.54 24.27 10.81
N LEU A 69 3.89 25.26 11.39
CA LEU A 69 3.45 26.49 10.72
C LEU A 69 3.79 27.69 11.58
N ILE A 70 4.69 28.55 11.08
CA ILE A 70 5.16 29.75 11.77
C ILE A 70 4.87 30.95 10.88
N ILE A 71 4.13 31.92 11.42
CA ILE A 71 3.62 33.09 10.69
C ILE A 71 4.20 34.34 11.33
N TYR A 72 4.78 35.21 10.51
CA TYR A 72 5.29 36.54 10.88
C TYR A 72 4.61 37.61 10.03
N ASP A 73 4.45 38.81 10.57
CA ASP A 73 4.20 39.98 9.75
C ASP A 73 5.53 40.42 9.10
N VAL A 74 5.52 40.61 7.77
CA VAL A 74 6.73 40.93 7.00
C VAL A 74 7.15 42.39 7.27
N PRO A 75 8.42 42.67 7.59
CA PRO A 75 8.88 44.05 7.82
C PRO A 75 8.66 44.95 6.60
N LYS A 76 8.19 46.18 6.82
CA LYS A 76 8.00 47.17 5.74
C LYS A 76 9.29 47.37 4.95
N GLY A 77 9.23 47.22 3.63
CA GLY A 77 10.38 47.35 2.72
C GLY A 77 11.29 46.12 2.63
N ALA A 78 10.96 44.99 3.28
CA ALA A 78 11.63 43.72 3.01
C ALA A 78 11.26 43.21 1.61
N VAL A 79 12.26 42.81 0.83
CA VAL A 79 12.10 42.29 -0.54
C VAL A 79 12.50 40.82 -0.67
N ARG A 80 13.17 40.26 0.34
CA ARG A 80 13.64 38.88 0.38
C ARG A 80 13.65 38.34 1.80
N PHE A 81 13.24 37.09 1.97
CA PHE A 81 13.56 36.27 3.14
C PHE A 81 14.74 35.35 2.80
N GLN A 82 15.69 35.20 3.72
CA GLN A 82 16.87 34.35 3.57
C GLN A 82 17.05 33.54 4.85
N ALA A 83 17.14 32.22 4.74
CA ALA A 83 17.39 31.29 5.84
C ALA A 83 17.99 29.99 5.30
N THR A 84 18.70 29.25 6.16
CA THR A 84 19.21 27.92 5.86
C THR A 84 18.34 26.89 6.60
N GLY A 85 17.45 26.20 5.89
CA GLY A 85 16.67 25.10 6.49
C GLY A 85 17.52 23.85 6.67
N GLY A 86 17.42 23.17 7.82
CA GLY A 86 18.06 21.87 8.03
C GLY A 86 17.57 21.14 9.28
N LEU A 87 18.11 19.95 9.51
CA LEU A 87 17.84 19.19 10.73
C LEU A 87 18.70 19.71 11.89
N ALA A 88 18.12 19.75 13.09
CA ALA A 88 18.86 19.98 14.32
C ALA A 88 19.63 18.71 14.73
N SER A 89 20.72 18.85 15.49
CA SER A 89 21.50 17.69 16.00
C SER A 89 20.70 16.70 16.86
N THR A 90 19.52 17.09 17.33
CA THR A 90 18.61 16.24 18.11
C THR A 90 17.66 15.42 17.23
N SER A 91 17.65 15.61 15.91
CA SER A 91 16.92 14.77 14.96
C SER A 91 17.62 13.42 14.82
N GLN A 92 16.86 12.32 14.79
CA GLN A 92 17.43 10.97 14.65
C GLN A 92 17.37 10.46 13.21
N ARG A 93 16.20 10.45 12.56
CA ARG A 93 16.01 9.99 11.16
C ARG A 93 14.88 10.73 10.42
N GLY A 94 14.74 12.03 10.63
CA GLY A 94 13.69 12.83 10.02
C GLY A 94 13.93 13.21 8.56
N THR A 95 12.86 13.34 7.78
CA THR A 95 12.86 14.06 6.49
C THR A 95 12.02 15.31 6.65
N VAL A 96 12.54 16.47 6.27
CA VAL A 96 11.86 17.77 6.39
C VAL A 96 11.81 18.49 5.04
N GLN A 97 10.66 19.11 4.75
CA GLN A 97 10.52 20.08 3.68
C GLN A 97 10.30 21.46 4.28
N PHE A 98 11.07 22.45 3.82
CA PHE A 98 10.93 23.85 4.23
C PHE A 98 10.17 24.63 3.16
N ILE A 99 9.13 25.35 3.56
CA ILE A 99 8.26 26.13 2.67
C ILE A 99 8.14 27.55 3.24
N VAL A 100 8.24 28.56 2.38
CA VAL A 100 8.04 29.98 2.72
C VAL A 100 7.04 30.54 1.72
N ASN A 101 5.87 30.96 2.21
CA ASN A 101 4.81 31.57 1.41
C ASN A 101 4.45 32.95 1.96
N ASP A 102 4.01 33.84 1.07
CA ASP A 102 3.42 35.15 1.39
C ASP A 102 1.95 35.06 1.86
N SER A 103 1.32 33.94 1.57
CA SER A 103 -0.09 33.63 1.80
C SER A 103 -0.20 32.30 2.56
N ARG A 104 -1.26 32.15 3.36
CA ARG A 104 -1.49 30.91 4.12
C ARG A 104 -1.81 29.77 3.15
N PRO A 105 -1.00 28.70 3.06
CA PRO A 105 -1.25 27.63 2.11
C PRO A 105 -2.58 26.95 2.39
N ALA A 106 -3.33 26.66 1.31
CA ALA A 106 -4.53 25.83 1.33
C ALA A 106 -4.17 24.33 1.35
N SER A 107 -3.29 23.94 2.27
CA SER A 107 -3.01 22.54 2.61
C SER A 107 -3.47 22.27 4.04
N GLY A 108 -3.93 21.05 4.27
CA GLY A 108 -4.67 20.69 5.48
C GLY A 108 -3.94 21.14 6.75
N ALA A 109 -4.60 22.02 7.51
CA ALA A 109 -4.31 22.15 8.92
C ALA A 109 -4.76 20.84 9.58
N GLY A 110 -3.90 19.82 9.49
CA GLY A 110 -3.92 18.70 10.40
C GLY A 110 -4.06 19.30 11.79
N ARG A 111 -5.11 18.89 12.51
CA ARG A 111 -5.17 19.16 13.94
C ARG A 111 -3.87 18.62 14.51
N MET A 112 -3.08 19.50 15.14
CA MET A 112 -1.98 19.06 16.01
C MET A 112 -2.60 18.10 17.01
N SER A 113 -2.43 16.80 16.76
CA SER A 113 -2.91 15.79 17.69
C SER A 113 -1.90 15.78 18.83
N LYS A 114 -2.37 16.19 20.02
CA LYS A 114 -1.78 15.72 21.27
C LYS A 114 -2.00 14.22 21.25
N GLU A 115 -1.04 13.50 20.65
CA GLU A 115 -1.10 12.05 20.48
C GLU A 115 -2.25 11.66 19.49
N GLY A 116 -1.99 10.77 18.52
CA GLY A 116 -2.91 10.52 17.39
C GLY A 116 -4.27 9.93 17.79
N ASP A 117 -5.15 9.60 16.83
CA ASP A 117 -6.47 8.99 17.11
C ASP A 117 -6.41 7.67 17.92
N HIS A 118 -5.22 7.08 18.07
CA HIS A 118 -4.92 5.94 18.94
C HIS A 118 -4.85 6.27 20.45
N ALA A 119 -4.77 7.55 20.81
CA ALA A 119 -4.54 8.04 22.16
C ALA A 119 -5.76 8.71 22.80
N ALA A 120 -6.75 9.09 21.98
CA ALA A 120 -8.11 9.18 22.47
C ALA A 120 -8.56 7.75 22.83
N PRO A 121 -8.81 7.43 24.12
CA PRO A 121 -9.38 6.13 24.45
C PRO A 121 -10.72 6.00 23.72
N ASN A 122 -11.04 4.81 23.23
CA ASN A 122 -12.36 4.50 22.69
C ASN A 122 -13.17 3.75 23.75
N PRO A 123 -13.69 4.39 24.82
CA PRO A 123 -14.40 3.69 25.88
C PRO A 123 -15.66 3.00 25.38
N GLN A 124 -16.25 3.51 24.28
CA GLN A 124 -17.42 2.92 23.63
C GLN A 124 -17.15 1.51 23.07
N ILE A 125 -15.89 1.15 22.78
CA ILE A 125 -15.55 -0.21 22.33
C ILE A 125 -15.35 -1.19 23.50
N LEU A 126 -15.12 -0.71 24.73
CA LEU A 126 -14.82 -1.56 25.88
C LEU A 126 -15.99 -2.48 26.24
N LEU A 127 -17.21 -1.95 26.37
CA LEU A 127 -18.40 -2.75 26.67
C LEU A 127 -18.69 -3.81 25.57
N PRO A 128 -18.68 -3.47 24.26
CA PRO A 128 -18.73 -4.47 23.19
C PRO A 128 -17.63 -5.54 23.27
N HIS A 129 -16.38 -5.17 23.55
CA HIS A 129 -15.29 -6.15 23.70
C HIS A 129 -15.51 -7.10 24.89
N VAL A 130 -15.90 -6.56 26.04
CA VAL A 130 -16.18 -7.35 27.26
C VAL A 130 -17.37 -8.29 27.04
N ALA A 131 -18.46 -7.79 26.46
CA ALA A 131 -19.63 -8.61 26.13
C ALA A 131 -19.29 -9.73 25.12
N VAL A 132 -18.55 -9.40 24.05
CA VAL A 132 -18.08 -10.39 23.07
C VAL A 132 -17.17 -11.43 23.72
N LYS A 133 -16.25 -11.02 24.60
CA LYS A 133 -15.34 -11.95 25.27
C LYS A 133 -16.09 -12.85 26.26
N ALA A 134 -17.04 -12.32 27.02
CA ALA A 134 -17.91 -13.10 27.89
C ALA A 134 -18.73 -14.14 27.10
N LEU A 135 -19.30 -13.78 25.94
CA LEU A 135 -20.01 -14.72 25.06
C LEU A 135 -19.09 -15.84 24.53
N VAL A 136 -17.83 -15.53 24.21
CA VAL A 136 -16.81 -16.50 23.79
C VAL A 136 -16.46 -17.47 24.93
N ASP A 137 -16.23 -16.94 26.13
CA ASP A 137 -15.81 -17.74 27.29
C ASP A 137 -16.94 -18.62 27.83
N LEU A 138 -18.19 -18.15 27.74
CA LEU A 138 -19.40 -18.94 28.00
C LEU A 138 -19.75 -19.94 26.88
N LYS A 139 -19.02 -19.94 25.76
CA LYS A 139 -19.32 -20.73 24.55
C LYS A 139 -20.78 -20.54 24.08
N ALA A 140 -21.25 -19.30 24.05
CA ALA A 140 -22.64 -18.93 23.80
C ALA A 140 -23.04 -19.03 22.31
N THR A 141 -22.64 -20.10 21.63
CA THR A 141 -22.79 -20.32 20.19
C THR A 141 -24.25 -20.17 19.74
N GLU A 142 -25.19 -20.89 20.36
CA GLU A 142 -26.61 -20.89 19.97
C GLU A 142 -27.27 -19.50 20.14
N ALA A 143 -26.95 -18.79 21.22
CA ALA A 143 -27.44 -17.43 21.47
C ALA A 143 -26.91 -16.45 20.42
N CYS A 144 -25.62 -16.55 20.07
CA CYS A 144 -25.04 -15.75 18.99
C CYS A 144 -25.65 -16.10 17.63
N LEU A 145 -25.82 -17.39 17.30
CA LEU A 145 -26.44 -17.85 16.05
C LEU A 145 -27.88 -17.34 15.90
N SER A 146 -28.64 -17.28 16.99
CA SER A 146 -30.01 -16.72 17.01
C SER A 146 -30.03 -15.21 16.77
N ALA A 147 -28.96 -14.50 17.11
CA ALA A 147 -28.80 -13.07 16.86
C ALA A 147 -28.24 -12.73 15.45
N VAL A 148 -27.75 -13.71 14.67
CA VAL A 148 -27.36 -13.47 13.26
C VAL A 148 -28.61 -13.19 12.41
N ASN A 149 -28.50 -12.20 11.51
CA ASN A 149 -29.58 -11.58 10.72
C ASN A 149 -30.56 -10.69 11.50
N THR A 150 -30.30 -10.42 12.79
CA THR A 150 -30.99 -9.38 13.57
C THR A 150 -30.17 -8.08 13.60
N GLU A 151 -30.67 -7.02 14.25
CA GLU A 151 -29.90 -5.81 14.54
C GLU A 151 -28.56 -6.10 15.28
N GLN A 152 -28.53 -7.15 16.12
CA GLN A 152 -27.37 -7.54 16.92
C GLN A 152 -26.33 -8.38 16.15
N SER A 153 -26.55 -8.62 14.84
CA SER A 153 -25.65 -9.41 13.99
C SER A 153 -24.18 -9.05 14.11
N LYS A 154 -23.85 -7.75 14.24
CA LYS A 154 -22.46 -7.28 14.32
C LYS A 154 -21.73 -7.81 15.57
N GLY A 155 -22.40 -7.81 16.73
CA GLY A 155 -21.85 -8.35 17.97
C GLY A 155 -21.80 -9.89 17.94
N ALA A 156 -22.88 -10.51 17.48
CA ALA A 156 -22.97 -11.97 17.36
C ALA A 156 -21.87 -12.57 16.46
N LEU A 157 -21.66 -11.99 15.27
CA LEU A 157 -20.61 -12.41 14.34
C LEU A 157 -19.19 -12.14 14.87
N TRP A 158 -19.01 -11.17 15.77
CA TRP A 158 -17.75 -10.93 16.44
C TRP A 158 -17.47 -11.98 17.53
N ALA A 159 -18.46 -12.42 18.29
CA ALA A 159 -18.29 -13.56 19.19
C ALA A 159 -18.03 -14.86 18.42
N LEU A 160 -18.89 -15.19 17.43
CA LEU A 160 -18.79 -16.42 16.66
C LEU A 160 -17.44 -16.58 15.93
N ARG A 161 -16.88 -15.52 15.35
CA ARG A 161 -15.58 -15.57 14.66
C ARG A 161 -14.36 -15.85 15.56
N LEU A 162 -14.57 -15.97 16.87
CA LEU A 162 -13.57 -16.29 17.89
C LEU A 162 -13.82 -17.65 18.56
N MET A 163 -14.88 -18.37 18.17
CA MET A 163 -15.25 -19.68 18.71
C MET A 163 -15.09 -20.77 17.65
N HIS A 164 -14.04 -21.60 17.76
CA HIS A 164 -13.86 -22.80 16.94
C HIS A 164 -14.81 -23.92 17.39
N ASP A 165 -16.11 -23.73 17.12
CA ASP A 165 -17.18 -24.67 17.43
C ASP A 165 -17.83 -25.20 16.12
N PRO A 166 -17.84 -26.52 15.86
CA PRO A 166 -18.53 -27.10 14.71
C PRO A 166 -20.03 -26.76 14.60
N LYS A 167 -20.71 -26.52 15.72
CA LYS A 167 -22.10 -26.03 15.70
C LYS A 167 -22.17 -24.59 15.19
N GLY A 168 -21.24 -23.75 15.63
CA GLY A 168 -21.11 -22.35 15.21
C GLY A 168 -20.84 -22.23 13.72
N VAL A 169 -19.94 -23.05 13.18
CA VAL A 169 -19.64 -23.13 11.75
C VAL A 169 -20.89 -23.50 10.94
N ARG A 170 -21.58 -24.59 11.33
CA ARG A 170 -22.80 -25.05 10.65
C ARG A 170 -23.92 -24.02 10.71
N GLY A 171 -24.22 -23.49 11.90
CA GLY A 171 -25.26 -22.50 12.08
C GLY A 171 -24.98 -21.20 11.31
N LEU A 172 -23.71 -20.80 11.15
CA LEU A 172 -23.35 -19.68 10.28
C LEU A 172 -23.70 -19.96 8.81
N MET A 173 -23.43 -21.18 8.31
CA MET A 173 -23.82 -21.60 6.96
C MET A 173 -25.35 -21.59 6.78
N ASP A 174 -26.11 -22.07 7.77
CA ASP A 174 -27.58 -22.05 7.74
C ASP A 174 -28.15 -20.62 7.75
N ARG A 175 -27.54 -19.72 8.54
CA ARG A 175 -27.90 -18.29 8.60
C ARG A 175 -27.51 -17.53 7.33
N TYR A 176 -26.47 -17.97 6.61
CA TYR A 176 -26.11 -17.40 5.31
C TYR A 176 -27.22 -17.62 4.28
N SER A 177 -27.76 -18.84 4.18
CA SER A 177 -28.82 -19.19 3.23
C SER A 177 -30.12 -18.39 3.45
N SER A 178 -30.41 -18.04 4.71
CA SER A 178 -31.55 -17.19 5.09
C SER A 178 -31.27 -15.67 5.05
N SER A 179 -30.03 -15.27 4.76
CA SER A 179 -29.63 -13.85 4.71
C SER A 179 -30.17 -13.16 3.46
N ARG A 180 -30.92 -12.06 3.65
CA ARG A 180 -31.53 -11.27 2.56
C ARG A 180 -30.62 -10.21 1.94
N THR A 181 -29.50 -9.86 2.58
CA THR A 181 -28.59 -8.80 2.10
C THR A 181 -27.16 -9.27 1.97
N ASN A 182 -26.43 -8.72 1.00
CA ASN A 182 -25.00 -9.02 0.81
C ASN A 182 -24.14 -8.57 1.99
N GLY A 183 -24.53 -7.53 2.72
CA GLY A 183 -23.86 -7.11 3.95
C GLY A 183 -23.92 -8.17 5.05
N ALA A 184 -25.09 -8.79 5.26
CA ALA A 184 -25.25 -9.90 6.20
C ALA A 184 -24.47 -11.14 5.76
N ARG A 185 -24.62 -11.54 4.48
CA ARG A 185 -23.88 -12.64 3.85
C ARG A 185 -22.37 -12.49 3.98
N LEU A 186 -21.83 -11.30 3.68
CA LEU A 186 -20.40 -10.99 3.80
C LEU A 186 -19.94 -11.03 5.25
N GLY A 187 -20.74 -10.54 6.20
CA GLY A 187 -20.42 -10.61 7.63
C GLY A 187 -20.25 -12.05 8.11
N ILE A 188 -21.15 -12.94 7.69
CA ILE A 188 -21.09 -14.38 7.97
C ILE A 188 -19.86 -15.02 7.32
N LEU A 189 -19.60 -14.78 6.04
CA LEU A 189 -18.43 -15.31 5.34
C LEU A 189 -17.12 -14.80 5.97
N THR A 190 -17.07 -13.55 6.42
CA THR A 190 -15.91 -12.98 7.13
C THR A 190 -15.69 -13.67 8.49
N ALA A 191 -16.76 -14.05 9.19
CA ALA A 191 -16.67 -14.84 10.42
C ALA A 191 -16.13 -16.25 10.15
N LEU A 192 -16.65 -16.94 9.12
CA LEU A 192 -16.18 -18.25 8.69
C LEU A 192 -14.69 -18.23 8.27
N LEU A 193 -14.27 -17.24 7.48
CA LEU A 193 -12.86 -17.05 7.10
C LEU A 193 -11.93 -16.87 8.29
N ARG A 194 -12.37 -16.15 9.32
CA ARG A 194 -11.61 -15.92 10.54
C ARG A 194 -11.46 -17.20 11.39
N LEU A 195 -12.39 -18.14 11.25
CA LEU A 195 -12.40 -19.47 11.87
C LEU A 195 -11.66 -20.54 11.05
N TYR A 196 -11.33 -20.31 9.77
CA TYR A 196 -10.68 -21.33 8.93
C TYR A 196 -9.38 -21.88 9.54
N HIS A 197 -8.62 -21.02 10.22
CA HIS A 197 -7.41 -21.38 10.94
C HIS A 197 -7.61 -21.32 12.46
N LYS A 198 -6.86 -22.13 13.20
CA LYS A 198 -6.64 -22.03 14.65
C LYS A 198 -5.16 -21.82 14.98
N GLU A 199 -4.87 -21.27 16.16
CA GLU A 199 -3.51 -21.30 16.73
C GLU A 199 -3.10 -22.76 16.97
N LEU A 200 -1.87 -23.14 16.59
CA LEU A 200 -1.32 -24.44 16.94
C LEU A 200 -0.78 -24.41 18.39
N PRO A 201 -0.82 -25.54 19.13
CA PRO A 201 -0.19 -25.62 20.43
C PRO A 201 1.29 -25.21 20.36
N TYR A 202 1.73 -24.39 21.32
CA TYR A 202 3.13 -24.02 21.43
C TYR A 202 3.98 -25.24 21.80
N ASP A 203 4.97 -25.52 20.95
CA ASP A 203 5.81 -26.74 20.99
C ASP A 203 7.27 -26.43 21.38
N GLY A 204 7.56 -25.20 21.79
CA GLY A 204 8.91 -24.74 22.14
C GLY A 204 9.75 -24.27 20.94
N SER A 205 9.54 -24.81 19.73
CA SER A 205 10.44 -24.62 18.58
C SER A 205 10.32 -23.25 17.87
N TRP A 206 9.34 -22.42 18.26
CA TRP A 206 9.03 -21.16 17.59
C TRP A 206 8.63 -20.07 18.60
N TRP A 207 9.59 -19.35 19.21
CA TRP A 207 9.41 -17.97 19.75
C TRP A 207 10.69 -17.36 20.35
N TRP A 208 11.72 -18.17 20.61
CA TRP A 208 13.02 -17.69 21.11
C TRP A 208 14.05 -17.57 19.96
N GLY A 209 13.98 -16.49 19.18
CA GLY A 209 14.99 -16.20 18.14
C GLY A 209 14.51 -15.32 16.98
N THR A 210 13.21 -15.28 16.71
CA THR A 210 12.59 -14.41 15.69
C THR A 210 11.37 -13.70 16.25
N ARG A 211 11.21 -12.41 15.93
CA ARG A 211 10.02 -11.64 16.30
C ARG A 211 8.79 -12.29 15.64
N PRO A 212 7.72 -12.62 16.38
CA PRO A 212 6.52 -13.23 15.79
C PRO A 212 5.91 -12.36 14.69
N ASP A 213 5.29 -12.98 13.68
CA ASP A 213 4.51 -12.24 12.68
C ASP A 213 3.28 -11.61 13.37
N THR A 214 3.27 -10.28 13.46
CA THR A 214 2.18 -9.51 14.07
C THR A 214 1.10 -9.08 13.08
N HIS A 215 1.21 -9.43 11.79
CA HIS A 215 0.20 -9.11 10.77
C HIS A 215 -0.98 -10.10 10.79
N GLY A 216 -0.86 -11.20 11.54
CA GLY A 216 -1.86 -12.25 11.65
C GLY A 216 -2.63 -12.22 12.97
N PRO A 217 -3.85 -12.77 13.02
CA PRO A 217 -4.58 -12.99 14.26
C PRO A 217 -4.08 -14.18 15.10
N TYR A 218 -3.22 -15.01 14.50
CA TYR A 218 -2.58 -16.18 15.09
C TYR A 218 -1.09 -16.07 14.78
N TYR A 219 -0.23 -16.48 15.72
CA TYR A 219 1.22 -16.40 15.57
C TYR A 219 1.76 -17.59 14.78
N LYS A 220 1.22 -18.80 15.01
CA LYS A 220 1.41 -20.00 14.18
C LYS A 220 0.05 -20.65 13.96
N TYR A 221 -0.43 -20.58 12.73
CA TYR A 221 -1.75 -21.10 12.36
C TYR A 221 -1.68 -22.53 11.80
N GLY A 222 -2.77 -23.26 11.97
CA GLY A 222 -3.04 -24.54 11.31
C GLY A 222 -4.53 -24.75 11.04
N THR A 223 -4.85 -25.77 10.25
CA THR A 223 -6.23 -26.21 10.00
C THR A 223 -6.77 -27.07 11.15
N TRP A 224 -8.08 -27.32 11.12
CA TRP A 224 -8.85 -28.13 12.08
C TRP A 224 -10.03 -28.81 11.40
N GLU A 225 -10.84 -29.58 12.12
CA GLU A 225 -11.87 -30.47 11.53
C GLU A 225 -12.89 -29.75 10.64
N GLU A 226 -13.21 -28.48 10.92
CA GLU A 226 -14.16 -27.70 10.11
C GLU A 226 -13.52 -26.86 9.01
N SER A 227 -12.18 -26.76 8.96
CA SER A 227 -11.48 -25.94 7.95
C SER A 227 -11.93 -26.26 6.53
N GLU A 228 -11.99 -27.55 6.18
CA GLU A 228 -12.33 -27.96 4.82
C GLU A 228 -13.80 -27.66 4.46
N LYS A 229 -14.72 -27.79 5.42
CA LYS A 229 -16.14 -27.40 5.23
C LYS A 229 -16.28 -25.90 5.05
N ILE A 230 -15.55 -25.11 5.85
CA ILE A 230 -15.46 -23.65 5.69
C ILE A 230 -14.94 -23.31 4.30
N ARG A 231 -13.88 -23.97 3.85
CA ARG A 231 -13.30 -23.75 2.52
C ARG A 231 -14.34 -24.04 1.43
N LEU A 232 -14.92 -25.24 1.41
CA LEU A 232 -15.92 -25.65 0.43
C LEU A 232 -17.12 -24.69 0.39
N PHE A 233 -17.68 -24.33 1.55
CA PHE A 233 -18.80 -23.40 1.65
C PHE A 233 -18.45 -21.99 1.17
N VAL A 234 -17.26 -21.46 1.51
CA VAL A 234 -16.82 -20.15 1.04
C VAL A 234 -16.61 -20.16 -0.48
N HIS A 235 -16.15 -21.28 -1.06
CA HIS A 235 -16.09 -21.45 -2.52
C HIS A 235 -17.49 -21.51 -3.16
N GLU A 236 -18.44 -22.24 -2.57
CA GLU A 236 -19.83 -22.29 -3.03
C GLU A 236 -20.52 -20.92 -2.95
N ALA A 237 -20.34 -20.20 -1.83
CA ALA A 237 -20.81 -18.83 -1.66
C ALA A 237 -20.14 -17.84 -2.62
N PHE A 238 -18.89 -18.07 -3.00
CA PHE A 238 -18.21 -17.31 -4.05
C PHE A 238 -18.70 -17.66 -5.47
N GLN A 239 -19.21 -18.87 -5.69
CA GLN A 239 -19.76 -19.29 -6.98
C GLN A 239 -21.22 -18.83 -7.17
N SER A 240 -22.05 -18.94 -6.12
CA SER A 240 -23.48 -18.57 -6.12
C SER A 240 -23.73 -17.09 -5.80
N GLY A 241 -22.77 -16.40 -5.19
CA GLY A 241 -22.89 -14.98 -4.83
C GLY A 241 -22.86 -14.04 -6.03
N ASP A 242 -23.53 -12.90 -5.92
CA ASP A 242 -23.44 -11.84 -6.92
C ASP A 242 -22.07 -11.14 -6.92
N LEU A 243 -21.84 -10.29 -7.91
CA LEU A 243 -20.56 -9.60 -8.11
C LEU A 243 -20.13 -8.78 -6.88
N ALA A 244 -21.08 -8.11 -6.20
CA ALA A 244 -20.77 -7.27 -5.04
C ALA A 244 -20.29 -8.11 -3.85
N LEU A 245 -20.96 -9.24 -3.60
CA LEU A 245 -20.55 -10.20 -2.56
C LEU A 245 -19.20 -10.84 -2.89
N ARG A 246 -19.00 -11.27 -4.14
CA ARG A 246 -17.76 -11.90 -4.61
C ARG A 246 -16.54 -10.98 -4.50
N SER A 247 -16.62 -9.74 -4.98
CA SER A 247 -15.51 -8.79 -4.89
C SER A 247 -15.17 -8.40 -3.45
N ALA A 248 -16.16 -8.34 -2.56
CA ALA A 248 -15.91 -8.11 -1.14
C ALA A 248 -15.26 -9.33 -0.46
N LEU A 249 -15.63 -10.54 -0.89
CA LEU A 249 -15.08 -11.79 -0.38
C LEU A 249 -13.59 -11.95 -0.72
N VAL A 250 -13.15 -11.69 -1.96
CA VAL A 250 -11.72 -11.74 -2.34
C VAL A 250 -10.85 -10.91 -1.37
N ARG A 251 -11.25 -9.66 -1.11
CA ARG A 251 -10.55 -8.78 -0.16
C ARG A 251 -10.54 -9.33 1.27
N ALA A 252 -11.59 -10.03 1.69
CA ALA A 252 -11.65 -10.69 2.99
C ALA A 252 -10.71 -11.93 3.05
N VAL A 253 -10.68 -12.77 2.01
CA VAL A 253 -9.80 -13.95 1.93
C VAL A 253 -8.33 -13.53 1.97
N SER A 254 -7.93 -12.51 1.21
CA SER A 254 -6.56 -11.97 1.24
C SER A 254 -6.22 -11.35 2.60
N ARG A 255 -7.11 -10.53 3.18
CA ARG A 255 -6.92 -9.93 4.52
C ARG A 255 -6.78 -10.98 5.63
N HIS A 256 -7.53 -12.08 5.54
CA HIS A 256 -7.48 -13.17 6.52
C HIS A 256 -6.41 -14.23 6.22
N ARG A 257 -5.65 -14.07 5.12
CA ARG A 257 -4.48 -14.89 4.75
C ARG A 257 -4.76 -16.41 4.75
N VAL A 258 -5.99 -16.81 4.43
CA VAL A 258 -6.43 -18.22 4.48
C VAL A 258 -5.89 -19.09 3.33
N GLY A 259 -5.32 -18.49 2.28
CA GLY A 259 -4.62 -19.23 1.22
C GLY A 259 -5.52 -20.05 0.30
N PHE A 260 -6.82 -19.71 0.19
CA PHE A 260 -7.78 -20.45 -0.65
C PHE A 260 -7.41 -20.33 -2.13
N LYS A 261 -6.79 -21.36 -2.70
CA LYS A 261 -6.44 -21.40 -4.12
C LYS A 261 -7.68 -21.25 -5.00
N GLY A 262 -7.58 -20.47 -6.06
CA GLY A 262 -8.73 -20.03 -6.87
C GLY A 262 -9.59 -18.91 -6.24
N ILE A 263 -9.23 -18.39 -5.05
CA ILE A 263 -9.72 -17.10 -4.54
C ILE A 263 -8.54 -16.16 -4.24
N ASN A 264 -7.48 -16.66 -3.61
CA ASN A 264 -6.24 -15.91 -3.31
C ASN A 264 -5.25 -15.82 -4.48
N ASP A 265 -5.30 -16.75 -5.43
CA ASP A 265 -4.41 -16.76 -6.60
C ASP A 265 -4.72 -15.61 -7.57
N THR A 266 -5.82 -14.90 -7.33
CA THR A 266 -6.18 -13.63 -7.99
C THR A 266 -5.26 -12.45 -7.62
N VAL A 267 -4.07 -12.69 -7.02
CA VAL A 267 -3.23 -11.64 -6.38
C VAL A 267 -1.72 -11.67 -6.69
N ALA A 268 -0.91 -12.60 -6.14
CA ALA A 268 0.57 -12.36 -6.04
C ALA A 268 1.58 -13.56 -5.96
N ALA A 269 2.80 -13.30 -6.45
CA ALA A 269 4.08 -14.04 -6.26
C ALA A 269 5.23 -13.06 -5.90
N LYS A 270 6.05 -13.22 -4.85
CA LYS A 270 7.31 -14.03 -4.64
C LYS A 270 8.60 -13.60 -5.40
N ILE A 271 9.61 -13.08 -4.66
CA ILE A 271 11.09 -13.14 -4.92
C ILE A 271 11.88 -13.05 -3.57
N PRO A 272 12.99 -13.79 -3.35
CA PRO A 272 13.98 -13.59 -2.26
C PRO A 272 15.41 -13.14 -2.73
N ILE A 273 16.23 -12.54 -1.85
CA ILE A 273 17.58 -11.97 -2.14
C ILE A 273 18.56 -12.17 -0.96
N LYS A 274 19.88 -12.42 -1.19
CA LYS A 274 21.02 -12.04 -0.29
C LYS A 274 22.41 -12.07 -1.02
N PRO A 275 23.55 -11.56 -0.46
CA PRO A 275 24.23 -10.40 -1.08
C PRO A 275 25.79 -10.46 -1.15
N ALA A 276 26.41 -9.45 -1.78
CA ALA A 276 27.76 -8.94 -1.43
C ALA A 276 27.99 -7.53 -2.03
N ASP A 277 28.44 -6.57 -1.21
CA ASP A 277 28.89 -5.23 -1.62
C ASP A 277 30.44 -5.20 -1.68
N PRO A 278 31.06 -4.35 -2.52
CA PRO A 278 31.48 -3.04 -2.00
C PRO A 278 31.34 -1.83 -2.97
N THR A 279 30.96 -0.69 -2.37
CA THR A 279 31.29 0.70 -2.74
C THR A 279 31.23 1.11 -4.22
N VAL A 280 30.22 1.89 -4.61
CA VAL A 280 30.08 2.40 -5.99
C VAL A 280 29.80 3.91 -6.03
N ASP A 281 30.54 4.61 -6.90
CA ASP A 281 30.34 6.01 -7.26
C ASP A 281 29.01 6.21 -8.03
N LEU A 282 28.08 6.91 -7.38
CA LEU A 282 26.71 7.16 -7.83
C LEU A 282 26.63 7.93 -9.17
N ALA A 283 27.62 8.76 -9.51
CA ALA A 283 27.65 9.48 -10.79
C ALA A 283 28.00 8.55 -11.95
N SER A 284 28.96 7.62 -11.74
CA SER A 284 29.30 6.58 -12.72
C SER A 284 28.19 5.52 -12.89
N ILE A 285 27.34 5.34 -11.87
CA ILE A 285 26.13 4.50 -11.94
C ILE A 285 25.12 5.15 -12.88
N ALA A 286 24.77 6.42 -12.65
CA ALA A 286 23.73 7.17 -13.37
C ALA A 286 23.86 7.14 -14.90
N ALA A 287 25.10 7.06 -15.42
CA ALA A 287 25.38 7.05 -16.86
C ALA A 287 25.35 5.66 -17.54
N LYS A 288 25.24 4.55 -16.79
CA LYS A 288 25.30 3.18 -17.36
C LYS A 288 23.89 2.60 -17.56
N LYS A 289 23.64 1.99 -18.71
CA LYS A 289 22.43 1.14 -18.90
C LYS A 289 22.45 0.00 -17.89
N GLY A 290 21.29 -0.34 -17.32
CA GLY A 290 21.16 -1.45 -16.37
C GLY A 290 21.30 -1.06 -14.89
N GLN A 291 20.68 0.04 -14.46
CA GLN A 291 20.72 0.51 -13.06
C GLN A 291 19.55 -0.03 -12.24
N ILE A 292 18.34 0.06 -12.80
CA ILE A 292 17.09 -0.23 -12.09
C ILE A 292 17.10 -1.64 -11.49
N GLY A 293 17.58 -2.64 -12.22
CA GLY A 293 17.63 -4.03 -11.75
C GLY A 293 18.72 -4.33 -10.72
N LYS A 294 19.56 -3.35 -10.37
CA LYS A 294 20.64 -3.48 -9.37
C LYS A 294 20.34 -2.72 -8.07
N MET A 295 19.18 -2.06 -8.00
CA MET A 295 18.80 -1.20 -6.89
C MET A 295 17.61 -1.77 -6.13
N SER A 296 17.49 -1.45 -4.83
CA SER A 296 16.25 -1.78 -4.13
C SER A 296 15.10 -0.96 -4.72
N ILE A 297 13.89 -1.51 -4.69
CA ILE A 297 12.72 -0.85 -5.29
C ILE A 297 12.36 0.38 -4.46
N GLU A 298 12.65 0.33 -3.16
CA GLU A 298 12.55 1.42 -2.21
C GLU A 298 13.52 2.57 -2.56
N ASP A 299 14.76 2.27 -2.98
CA ASP A 299 15.73 3.28 -3.48
C ASP A 299 15.29 3.89 -4.82
N VAL A 300 14.82 3.07 -5.76
CA VAL A 300 14.30 3.55 -7.05
C VAL A 300 13.12 4.49 -6.84
N LEU A 301 12.17 4.13 -5.96
CA LEU A 301 11.02 4.98 -5.60
C LEU A 301 11.43 6.27 -4.88
N LEU A 302 12.50 6.25 -4.08
CA LEU A 302 13.04 7.47 -3.44
C LEU A 302 13.73 8.41 -4.44
N ILE A 303 14.38 7.86 -5.46
CA ILE A 303 15.04 8.64 -6.51
C ILE A 303 14.02 9.20 -7.51
N LEU A 304 12.99 8.43 -7.86
CA LEU A 304 11.88 8.89 -8.72
C LEU A 304 11.18 10.14 -8.18
N LYS A 305 11.09 10.31 -6.86
CA LYS A 305 10.52 11.52 -6.23
C LYS A 305 11.34 12.79 -6.49
N LYS A 306 12.58 12.66 -6.97
CA LYS A 306 13.49 13.77 -7.29
C LYS A 306 13.81 13.86 -8.78
N ALA A 307 13.74 12.74 -9.51
CA ALA A 307 13.98 12.69 -10.94
C ALA A 307 12.79 13.28 -11.72
N LYS A 308 13.05 14.26 -12.59
CA LYS A 308 12.07 14.71 -13.58
C LYS A 308 12.15 13.82 -14.81
N GLY A 309 11.09 13.07 -15.10
CA GLY A 309 10.95 12.32 -16.33
C GLY A 309 10.52 13.21 -17.51
N ASP A 310 10.93 12.82 -18.71
CA ASP A 310 10.45 13.39 -19.97
C ASP A 310 9.38 12.45 -20.58
N GLU A 311 8.20 12.97 -20.88
CA GLU A 311 7.08 12.15 -21.37
C GLU A 311 7.29 11.61 -22.80
N ALA A 312 8.00 12.36 -23.66
CA ALA A 312 8.30 11.93 -25.02
C ALA A 312 9.36 10.81 -25.01
N LYS A 313 10.41 10.99 -24.22
CA LYS A 313 11.41 9.93 -23.93
C LYS A 313 10.74 8.72 -23.26
N GLY A 314 9.75 8.95 -22.39
CA GLY A 314 8.97 7.89 -21.75
C GLY A 314 8.14 7.06 -22.72
N ARG A 315 7.53 7.68 -23.74
CA ARG A 315 6.82 6.98 -24.83
C ARG A 315 7.77 6.15 -25.69
N GLU A 316 8.97 6.65 -25.96
CA GLU A 316 10.02 5.88 -26.64
C GLU A 316 10.45 4.67 -25.80
N VAL A 317 10.75 4.86 -24.51
CA VAL A 317 11.12 3.79 -23.57
C VAL A 317 10.01 2.74 -23.46
N PHE A 318 8.75 3.15 -23.36
CA PHE A 318 7.58 2.24 -23.33
C PHE A 318 7.52 1.35 -24.58
N SER A 319 7.90 1.88 -25.74
CA SER A 319 7.92 1.15 -27.00
C SER A 319 9.14 0.22 -27.08
N ARG A 320 10.33 0.77 -26.78
CA ARG A 320 11.62 0.06 -26.82
C ARG A 320 11.73 -1.07 -25.80
N GLN A 321 11.10 -0.92 -24.63
CA GLN A 321 11.09 -1.94 -23.57
C GLN A 321 9.97 -2.99 -23.76
N GLY A 322 9.28 -2.97 -24.91
CA GLY A 322 8.28 -3.97 -25.29
C GLY A 322 6.91 -3.81 -24.61
N CYS A 323 6.69 -2.78 -23.77
CA CYS A 323 5.41 -2.58 -23.10
C CYS A 323 4.25 -2.46 -24.11
N ILE A 324 4.50 -1.85 -25.27
CA ILE A 324 3.54 -1.71 -26.39
C ILE A 324 3.07 -3.04 -27.03
N VAL A 325 3.75 -4.16 -26.76
CA VAL A 325 3.34 -5.50 -27.22
C VAL A 325 2.11 -5.99 -26.45
N CYS A 326 2.04 -5.67 -25.15
CA CYS A 326 0.98 -6.12 -24.24
C CYS A 326 0.04 -5.01 -23.78
N HIS A 327 0.46 -3.74 -23.83
CA HIS A 327 -0.35 -2.60 -23.37
C HIS A 327 -0.82 -1.72 -24.52
N THR A 328 -2.08 -1.30 -24.43
CA THR A 328 -2.69 -0.33 -25.34
C THR A 328 -2.78 1.02 -24.62
N THR A 329 -2.27 2.10 -25.23
CA THR A 329 -2.28 3.47 -24.68
C THR A 329 -3.34 4.37 -25.30
N GLU A 330 -3.85 4.02 -26.48
CA GLU A 330 -4.73 4.90 -27.29
C GLU A 330 -6.14 4.32 -27.43
N LYS A 331 -7.15 5.18 -27.32
CA LYS A 331 -8.56 4.82 -27.52
C LYS A 331 -8.78 4.36 -28.97
N GLY A 332 -9.50 3.26 -29.16
CA GLY A 332 -9.83 2.70 -30.48
C GLY A 332 -8.84 1.65 -31.02
N GLN A 333 -7.65 1.52 -30.44
CA GLN A 333 -6.79 0.35 -30.73
C GLN A 333 -7.35 -0.92 -30.05
N PRO A 334 -7.21 -2.11 -30.66
CA PRO A 334 -7.55 -3.38 -30.01
C PRO A 334 -6.84 -3.54 -28.66
N LEU A 335 -7.55 -4.06 -27.67
CA LEU A 335 -7.03 -4.22 -26.32
C LEU A 335 -6.04 -5.39 -26.28
N LYS A 336 -4.74 -5.08 -26.18
CA LYS A 336 -3.67 -6.08 -26.09
C LYS A 336 -3.56 -6.67 -24.69
N GLY A 337 -3.96 -5.92 -23.67
CA GLY A 337 -3.77 -6.16 -22.24
C GLY A 337 -4.26 -4.93 -21.46
N PRO A 338 -3.80 -4.67 -20.21
CA PRO A 338 -4.34 -3.57 -19.41
C PRO A 338 -4.17 -2.21 -20.11
N PHE A 339 -5.27 -1.46 -20.26
CA PHE A 339 -5.28 -0.17 -20.94
C PHE A 339 -4.54 0.89 -20.13
N MET A 340 -3.46 1.44 -20.71
CA MET A 340 -2.58 2.40 -20.05
C MET A 340 -2.97 3.85 -20.29
N GLY A 341 -3.86 4.17 -21.25
CA GLY A 341 -4.24 5.55 -21.59
C GLY A 341 -4.92 6.35 -20.47
N GLN A 342 -5.27 5.71 -19.36
CA GLN A 342 -5.84 6.35 -18.15
C GLN A 342 -5.10 5.98 -16.85
N VAL A 343 -3.93 5.33 -16.92
CA VAL A 343 -3.28 4.76 -15.72
C VAL A 343 -2.86 5.83 -14.70
N GLY A 344 -2.41 7.00 -15.16
CA GLY A 344 -2.06 8.16 -14.33
C GLY A 344 -3.24 8.92 -13.72
N ALA A 345 -4.48 8.56 -14.07
CA ALA A 345 -5.68 9.00 -13.35
C ALA A 345 -6.06 8.06 -12.20
N VAL A 346 -5.52 6.84 -12.18
CA VAL A 346 -5.89 5.76 -11.24
C VAL A 346 -4.78 5.47 -10.23
N LEU A 347 -3.51 5.58 -10.64
CA LEU A 347 -2.33 5.23 -9.84
C LEU A 347 -1.39 6.43 -9.69
N SER A 348 -0.77 6.57 -8.50
CA SER A 348 0.32 7.53 -8.30
C SER A 348 1.58 7.11 -9.09
N PRO A 349 2.52 8.04 -9.36
CA PRO A 349 3.81 7.70 -9.99
C PRO A 349 4.56 6.58 -9.25
N GLU A 350 4.50 6.54 -7.92
CA GLU A 350 5.09 5.47 -7.10
C GLU A 350 4.38 4.13 -7.32
N GLN A 351 3.05 4.13 -7.43
CA GLN A 351 2.29 2.90 -7.67
C GLN A 351 2.50 2.37 -9.09
N ILE A 352 2.65 3.27 -10.08
CA ILE A 352 3.04 2.92 -11.46
C ILE A 352 4.43 2.29 -11.45
N ALA A 353 5.41 2.93 -10.81
CA ALA A 353 6.76 2.41 -10.69
C ALA A 353 6.83 1.07 -9.94
N GLU A 354 6.14 0.93 -8.81
CA GLU A 354 6.06 -0.34 -8.08
C GLU A 354 5.40 -1.44 -8.92
N SER A 355 4.37 -1.12 -9.71
CA SER A 355 3.74 -2.08 -10.62
C SER A 355 4.70 -2.57 -11.72
N ILE A 356 5.62 -1.72 -12.19
CA ILE A 356 6.61 -2.10 -13.20
C ILE A 356 7.76 -2.92 -12.59
N LEU A 357 8.16 -2.61 -11.36
CA LEU A 357 9.30 -3.26 -10.67
C LEU A 357 8.90 -4.55 -9.93
N LYS A 358 7.66 -4.62 -9.43
CA LYS A 358 7.06 -5.79 -8.75
C LYS A 358 5.80 -6.25 -9.50
N PRO A 359 5.87 -6.65 -10.80
CA PRO A 359 4.68 -7.01 -11.59
C PRO A 359 3.91 -8.22 -11.04
N ASN A 360 4.56 -9.03 -10.19
CA ASN A 360 3.97 -10.16 -9.49
C ASN A 360 3.36 -9.79 -8.12
N ALA A 361 3.60 -8.60 -7.56
CA ALA A 361 3.08 -8.22 -6.24
C ALA A 361 1.60 -7.77 -6.27
N SER A 362 1.13 -7.33 -7.45
CA SER A 362 -0.26 -6.97 -7.69
C SER A 362 -0.57 -7.10 -9.18
N ILE A 363 -1.27 -8.17 -9.58
CA ILE A 363 -1.69 -8.36 -10.97
C ILE A 363 -3.00 -7.59 -11.24
N SER A 364 -3.06 -6.85 -12.36
CA SER A 364 -4.26 -6.08 -12.73
C SER A 364 -5.48 -6.98 -12.95
N GLN A 365 -6.62 -6.62 -12.37
CA GLN A 365 -7.87 -7.37 -12.48
C GLN A 365 -8.25 -7.59 -13.96
N GLY A 366 -8.55 -8.85 -14.32
CA GLY A 366 -8.84 -9.27 -15.70
C GLY A 366 -7.62 -9.76 -16.49
N PHE A 367 -6.40 -9.54 -16.00
CA PHE A 367 -5.15 -9.88 -16.69
C PHE A 367 -4.28 -10.89 -15.92
N ALA A 368 -4.93 -11.71 -15.08
CA ALA A 368 -4.29 -12.84 -14.41
C ALA A 368 -3.77 -13.87 -15.42
N THR A 369 -2.58 -14.41 -15.15
CA THR A 369 -2.01 -15.49 -15.96
C THR A 369 -2.79 -16.78 -15.77
N VAL A 370 -3.17 -17.39 -16.88
CA VAL A 370 -3.82 -18.70 -16.93
C VAL A 370 -2.97 -19.69 -17.73
N GLN A 371 -2.84 -20.89 -17.19
CA GLN A 371 -2.45 -22.09 -17.92
C GLN A 371 -3.72 -22.83 -18.33
N VAL A 372 -3.92 -23.01 -19.64
CA VAL A 372 -5.07 -23.72 -20.22
C VAL A 372 -4.57 -24.97 -20.94
N THR A 373 -4.91 -26.13 -20.39
CA THR A 373 -4.67 -27.44 -20.99
C THR A 373 -5.93 -27.87 -21.73
N THR A 374 -5.80 -28.32 -22.97
CA THR A 374 -6.93 -28.76 -23.80
C THR A 374 -7.07 -30.28 -23.85
N ARG A 375 -8.22 -30.77 -24.33
CA ARG A 375 -8.50 -32.21 -24.47
C ARG A 375 -7.63 -32.86 -25.57
N ASP A 376 -7.27 -32.10 -26.60
CA ASP A 376 -6.26 -32.47 -27.61
C ASP A 376 -4.80 -32.32 -27.13
N LYS A 377 -4.57 -32.30 -25.81
CA LYS A 377 -3.26 -32.30 -25.13
C LYS A 377 -2.35 -31.09 -25.42
N LYS A 378 -2.89 -29.98 -25.93
CA LYS A 378 -2.14 -28.72 -26.06
C LYS A 378 -2.17 -27.97 -24.73
N ALA A 379 -1.16 -27.13 -24.51
CA ALA A 379 -1.09 -26.22 -23.38
C ALA A 379 -0.86 -24.80 -23.88
N TYR A 380 -1.65 -23.86 -23.37
CA TYR A 380 -1.55 -22.43 -23.62
C TYR A 380 -1.24 -21.74 -22.29
N VAL A 381 -0.32 -20.78 -22.28
CA VAL A 381 0.00 -19.96 -21.10
C VAL A 381 -0.04 -18.50 -21.52
N GLY A 382 -0.82 -17.69 -20.81
CA GLY A 382 -1.07 -16.31 -21.18
C GLY A 382 -2.17 -15.69 -20.34
N PHE A 383 -2.70 -14.53 -20.72
CA PHE A 383 -3.87 -13.91 -20.07
C PHE A 383 -5.05 -13.84 -21.04
N VAL A 384 -6.28 -13.79 -20.51
CA VAL A 384 -7.50 -13.77 -21.34
C VAL A 384 -7.78 -12.36 -21.82
N THR A 385 -7.76 -12.12 -23.13
CA THR A 385 -8.09 -10.82 -23.73
C THR A 385 -9.57 -10.66 -24.07
N ALA A 386 -10.26 -11.78 -24.34
CA ALA A 386 -11.70 -11.83 -24.58
C ALA A 386 -12.27 -13.19 -24.17
N GLN A 387 -13.54 -13.24 -23.76
CA GLN A 387 -14.23 -14.47 -23.40
C GLN A 387 -15.71 -14.40 -23.81
N SER A 388 -16.18 -15.42 -24.52
CA SER A 388 -17.60 -15.66 -24.81
C SER A 388 -18.03 -17.03 -24.27
N ALA A 389 -19.29 -17.43 -24.50
CA ALA A 389 -19.77 -18.77 -24.17
C ALA A 389 -19.06 -19.88 -24.98
N GLU A 390 -18.60 -19.56 -26.19
CA GLU A 390 -18.03 -20.54 -27.13
C GLU A 390 -16.51 -20.67 -27.04
N ALA A 391 -15.82 -19.56 -26.73
CA ALA A 391 -14.36 -19.49 -26.80
C ALA A 391 -13.76 -18.44 -25.86
N ILE A 392 -12.50 -18.66 -25.49
CA ILE A 392 -11.62 -17.65 -24.90
C ILE A 392 -10.52 -17.27 -25.89
N GLU A 393 -10.11 -16.01 -25.89
CA GLU A 393 -8.88 -15.56 -26.51
C GLU A 393 -7.81 -15.43 -25.43
N ILE A 394 -6.71 -16.16 -25.60
CA ILE A 394 -5.55 -16.13 -24.71
C ILE A 394 -4.42 -15.43 -25.45
N ARG A 395 -3.80 -14.41 -24.84
CA ARG A 395 -2.57 -13.80 -25.35
C ARG A 395 -1.37 -14.28 -24.53
N ASP A 396 -0.39 -14.86 -25.21
CA ASP A 396 0.85 -15.36 -24.60
C ASP A 396 1.90 -14.25 -24.36
N ILE A 397 3.03 -14.64 -23.76
CA ILE A 397 4.17 -13.75 -23.45
C ILE A 397 4.82 -13.10 -24.69
N ALA A 398 4.65 -13.69 -25.87
CA ALA A 398 5.12 -13.14 -27.15
C ALA A 398 4.09 -12.17 -27.76
N GLY A 399 2.97 -11.91 -27.07
CA GLY A 399 1.89 -11.07 -27.54
C GLY A 399 0.97 -11.74 -28.56
N LYS A 400 1.10 -13.07 -28.79
CA LYS A 400 0.30 -13.79 -29.78
C LYS A 400 -1.05 -14.19 -29.18
N ALA A 401 -2.14 -13.77 -29.82
CA ALA A 401 -3.49 -14.19 -29.48
C ALA A 401 -3.81 -15.59 -30.06
N SER A 402 -4.45 -16.44 -29.25
CA SER A 402 -4.90 -17.78 -29.62
C SER A 402 -6.34 -18.00 -29.14
N ARG A 403 -7.26 -18.34 -30.05
CA ARG A 403 -8.66 -18.66 -29.71
C ARG A 403 -8.80 -20.14 -29.33
N VAL A 404 -9.26 -20.42 -28.11
CA VAL A 404 -9.49 -21.76 -27.59
C VAL A 404 -10.99 -21.95 -27.34
N LYS A 405 -11.61 -22.96 -27.97
CA LYS A 405 -13.02 -23.31 -27.73
C LYS A 405 -13.21 -23.81 -26.29
N VAL A 406 -14.26 -23.35 -25.62
CA VAL A 406 -14.56 -23.68 -24.21
C VAL A 406 -14.69 -25.20 -24.02
N ASP A 407 -15.39 -25.90 -24.92
CA ASP A 407 -15.59 -27.36 -24.84
C ASP A 407 -14.28 -28.17 -24.93
N ASN A 408 -13.27 -27.63 -25.62
CA ASN A 408 -11.95 -28.26 -25.73
C ASN A 408 -11.05 -27.98 -24.51
N ILE A 409 -11.46 -27.13 -23.56
CA ILE A 409 -10.69 -26.93 -22.32
C ILE A 409 -10.85 -28.17 -21.44
N LYS A 410 -9.72 -28.75 -21.04
CA LYS A 410 -9.63 -29.83 -20.06
C LYS A 410 -9.39 -29.26 -18.66
N GLU A 411 -8.51 -28.27 -18.55
CA GLU A 411 -8.13 -27.64 -17.30
C GLU A 411 -7.75 -26.16 -17.56
N ARG A 412 -8.19 -25.25 -16.69
CA ARG A 412 -7.72 -23.86 -16.64
C ARG A 412 -7.27 -23.57 -15.22
N LYS A 413 -6.01 -23.20 -15.06
CA LYS A 413 -5.37 -22.92 -13.77
C LYS A 413 -4.79 -21.51 -13.77
N GLU A 414 -5.19 -20.69 -12.81
CA GLU A 414 -4.54 -19.39 -12.57
C GLU A 414 -3.16 -19.63 -11.93
N LEU A 415 -2.17 -18.84 -12.36
CA LEU A 415 -0.81 -18.91 -11.84
C LEU A 415 -0.53 -17.67 -10.98
N GLU A 416 0.16 -17.85 -9.86
CA GLU A 416 0.60 -16.75 -8.97
C GLU A 416 1.53 -15.73 -9.69
N ILE A 417 2.10 -16.09 -10.86
CA ILE A 417 3.05 -15.28 -11.63
C ILE A 417 2.36 -14.40 -12.69
N SER A 418 2.78 -13.14 -12.80
CA SER A 418 2.32 -12.20 -13.83
C SER A 418 2.88 -12.55 -15.21
N MET A 419 2.14 -12.18 -16.26
CA MET A 419 2.61 -12.29 -17.64
C MET A 419 3.34 -11.02 -18.13
N MET A 420 3.40 -9.99 -17.28
CA MET A 420 4.41 -8.94 -17.38
C MET A 420 5.72 -9.47 -16.77
N PRO A 421 6.78 -9.69 -17.56
CA PRO A 421 8.03 -10.26 -17.04
C PRO A 421 8.64 -9.38 -15.97
N ALA A 422 9.06 -10.00 -14.86
CA ALA A 422 9.96 -9.35 -13.91
C ALA A 422 11.26 -8.96 -14.62
N GLY A 423 11.80 -7.81 -14.27
CA GLY A 423 13.05 -7.31 -14.82
C GLY A 423 12.95 -6.57 -16.17
N LEU A 424 11.74 -6.32 -16.69
CA LEU A 424 11.58 -5.48 -17.89
C LEU A 424 12.24 -4.10 -17.77
N ALA A 425 12.16 -3.46 -16.59
CA ALA A 425 12.78 -2.15 -16.39
C ALA A 425 14.28 -2.22 -16.04
N ASP A 426 14.85 -3.41 -15.81
CA ASP A 426 16.17 -3.56 -15.19
C ASP A 426 17.29 -2.91 -16.00
N ALA A 427 17.17 -2.98 -17.33
CA ALA A 427 18.10 -2.44 -18.31
C ALA A 427 18.11 -0.90 -18.40
N LEU A 428 17.12 -0.22 -17.80
CA LEU A 428 16.96 1.22 -17.89
C LEU A 428 17.91 1.97 -16.94
N SER A 429 18.26 3.20 -17.31
CA SER A 429 18.78 4.20 -16.37
C SER A 429 17.65 4.77 -15.50
N ILE A 430 18.03 5.42 -14.39
CA ILE A 430 17.09 6.19 -13.56
C ILE A 430 16.29 7.20 -14.40
N GLU A 431 16.93 7.90 -15.35
CA GLU A 431 16.28 8.91 -16.19
C GLU A 431 15.28 8.30 -17.17
N GLU A 432 15.64 7.16 -17.79
CA GLU A 432 14.76 6.43 -18.69
C GLU A 432 13.54 5.88 -17.95
N PHE A 433 13.73 5.37 -16.72
CA PHE A 433 12.64 4.88 -15.89
C PHE A 433 11.76 6.00 -15.34
N ALA A 434 12.35 7.12 -14.91
CA ALA A 434 11.61 8.33 -14.54
C ALA A 434 10.78 8.87 -15.70
N SER A 435 11.34 8.85 -16.91
CA SER A 435 10.64 9.23 -18.15
C SER A 435 9.47 8.29 -18.45
N LEU A 436 9.67 6.97 -18.36
CA LEU A 436 8.62 5.97 -18.52
C LEU A 436 7.47 6.16 -17.51
N VAL A 437 7.80 6.36 -16.23
CA VAL A 437 6.82 6.60 -15.17
C VAL A 437 6.10 7.93 -15.37
N ALA A 438 6.79 9.00 -15.80
CA ALA A 438 6.17 10.28 -16.11
C ALA A 438 5.19 10.19 -17.29
N PHE A 439 5.57 9.53 -18.38
CA PHE A 439 4.68 9.26 -19.53
C PHE A 439 3.42 8.51 -19.10
N LEU A 440 3.54 7.46 -18.29
CA LEU A 440 2.39 6.70 -17.78
C LEU A 440 1.55 7.52 -16.79
N ALA A 441 2.18 8.33 -15.93
CA ALA A 441 1.50 9.22 -15.00
C ALA A 441 0.78 10.39 -15.69
N SER A 442 1.14 10.74 -16.93
CA SER A 442 0.41 11.73 -17.74
C SER A 442 -0.78 11.14 -18.51
N GLN A 443 -0.86 9.81 -18.65
CA GLN A 443 -1.99 9.13 -19.28
C GLN A 443 -3.24 9.20 -18.37
N LYS A 444 -4.12 10.17 -18.62
CA LYS A 444 -5.28 10.48 -17.76
C LYS A 444 -6.65 10.38 -18.44
N GLY A 445 -6.72 9.80 -19.63
CA GLY A 445 -7.98 9.48 -20.33
C GLY A 445 -8.09 10.06 -21.72
#